data_AF-A0A1H6LSA4-F1
#
_entry.id   AF-A0A1H6LSA4-F1
#
_cell.length_a   1.000
_cell.length_b   1.000
_cell.length_c   1.000
_cell.angle_alpha   90.00
_cell.angle_beta   90.00
_cell.angle_gamma   90.00
#
_symmetry.space_group_name_H-M   'P 1'
#
loop_
_entity.id
_entity.type
_entity.pdbx_description
1 polymer ?
#
loop_
_entity_poly.entity_id
_entity_poly.type
_entity_poly.pdbx_seq_one_letter_code
_entity_poly.pdbx_strand_id
1 'polypeptide(L)'
;MNNRNDVNQAYHGHRVAAALFAILGLGGCASSMSTTGEPGVKMGDSYPQVLAVVSRNNTVTKEVKGEGFRAEGYSPTFKDCRIKYFIFQGANGLQRVSFEPAPQLSVTQNCRQP
;
A
#
# COMPACT_ATOMS: atom_id res chain seq x y z
N MET A 1 -13.21 -11.08 -55.13
CA MET A 1 -12.82 -12.34 -55.80
C MET A 1 -11.29 -12.39 -55.74
N ASN A 2 -10.66 -13.04 -54.75
CA ASN A 2 -10.43 -14.49 -54.65
C ASN A 2 -9.80 -15.01 -55.97
N ASN A 3 -8.69 -15.75 -56.02
CA ASN A 3 -8.07 -16.58 -55.00
C ASN A 3 -6.84 -17.27 -55.63
N ARG A 4 -6.10 -18.00 -54.78
CA ARG A 4 -5.47 -19.31 -55.08
C ARG A 4 -4.14 -19.27 -55.85
N ASN A 5 -3.03 -19.64 -55.21
CA ASN A 5 -2.63 -21.01 -54.81
C ASN A 5 -1.50 -21.43 -55.77
N ASP A 6 -0.53 -22.26 -55.45
CA ASP A 6 -0.02 -22.89 -54.23
C ASP A 6 1.19 -23.70 -54.75
N VAL A 7 2.06 -24.11 -53.83
CA VAL A 7 2.97 -25.27 -53.91
C VAL A 7 3.83 -25.55 -55.16
N ASN A 8 5.16 -25.52 -54.98
CA ASN A 8 6.00 -26.72 -54.73
C ASN A 8 7.50 -26.42 -55.02
N GLN A 9 8.40 -26.47 -54.03
CA GLN A 9 9.14 -27.68 -53.58
C GLN A 9 10.26 -28.01 -54.58
N ALA A 10 11.56 -27.94 -54.26
CA ALA A 10 12.32 -28.61 -53.22
C ALA A 10 13.62 -27.80 -52.94
N TYR A 11 14.33 -27.92 -51.82
CA TYR A 11 15.38 -28.93 -51.63
C TYR A 11 15.84 -28.97 -50.16
N HIS A 12 16.22 -30.17 -49.74
CA HIS A 12 16.66 -30.62 -48.41
C HIS A 12 17.88 -29.88 -47.82
N GLY A 13 17.99 -29.87 -46.49
CA GLY A 13 19.30 -29.73 -45.83
C GLY A 13 19.23 -29.28 -44.37
N HIS A 14 19.77 -30.10 -43.47
CA HIS A 14 19.84 -29.90 -42.03
C HIS A 14 20.37 -28.53 -41.59
N ARG A 15 19.77 -27.95 -40.53
CA ARG A 15 20.46 -27.32 -39.40
C ARG A 15 19.49 -26.95 -38.27
N VAL A 16 19.79 -27.50 -37.10
CA VAL A 16 19.21 -27.18 -35.80
C VAL A 16 19.39 -25.70 -35.50
N ALA A 17 18.32 -25.00 -35.15
CA ALA A 17 18.40 -23.73 -34.42
C ALA A 17 17.16 -23.61 -33.51
N ALA A 18 17.38 -23.90 -32.23
CA ALA A 18 16.40 -23.75 -31.16
C ALA A 18 15.95 -22.29 -31.04
N ALA A 19 14.64 -22.05 -31.09
CA ALA A 19 14.05 -20.78 -30.66
C ALA A 19 13.38 -20.99 -29.30
N LEU A 20 14.18 -20.79 -28.25
CA LEU A 20 13.73 -20.68 -26.86
C LEU A 20 12.86 -19.41 -26.71
N PHE A 21 11.56 -19.57 -26.52
CA PHE A 21 10.73 -18.48 -26.02
C PHE A 21 10.96 -18.33 -24.51
N ALA A 22 11.85 -17.39 -24.16
CA ALA A 22 11.98 -16.93 -22.79
C ALA A 22 10.74 -16.12 -22.40
N ILE A 23 9.81 -16.74 -21.68
CA ILE A 23 8.77 -16.02 -20.96
C ILE A 23 9.48 -15.32 -19.79
N LEU A 24 9.78 -14.03 -19.98
CA LEU A 24 10.08 -13.12 -18.89
C LEU A 24 8.82 -12.99 -18.04
N GLY A 25 8.67 -13.88 -17.06
CA GLY A 25 7.75 -13.68 -15.96
C GLY A 25 8.14 -12.38 -15.28
N LEU A 26 7.35 -11.34 -15.49
CA LEU A 26 7.42 -10.09 -14.75
C LEU A 26 7.53 -10.45 -13.27
N GLY A 27 8.69 -10.16 -12.68
CA GLY A 27 8.90 -10.27 -11.26
C GLY A 27 7.76 -9.53 -10.58
N GLY A 28 6.87 -10.29 -9.93
CA GLY A 28 5.82 -9.70 -9.12
C GLY A 28 6.51 -8.75 -8.15
N CYS A 29 6.09 -7.49 -8.14
CA CYS A 29 6.48 -6.57 -7.09
C CYS A 29 6.03 -7.24 -5.78
N ALA A 30 6.98 -7.85 -5.08
CA ALA A 30 6.78 -8.33 -3.73
C ALA A 30 6.39 -7.10 -2.93
N SER A 31 5.08 -6.91 -2.76
CA SER A 31 4.53 -5.88 -1.90
C SER A 31 4.94 -6.32 -0.51
N SER A 32 6.10 -5.86 -0.06
CA SER A 32 6.49 -5.96 1.32
C SER A 32 5.32 -5.35 2.10
N MET A 33 4.61 -6.19 2.87
CA MET A 33 3.61 -5.71 3.81
C MET A 33 4.36 -4.81 4.79
N SER A 34 4.39 -3.53 4.49
CA SER A 34 5.05 -2.52 5.28
C SER A 34 4.23 -2.37 6.53
N THR A 35 4.82 -2.75 7.66
CA THR A 35 4.24 -2.49 8.98
C THR A 35 4.00 -0.99 9.08
N THR A 36 2.79 -0.56 9.41
CA THR A 36 2.44 0.87 9.46
C THR A 36 2.90 1.57 10.74
N GLY A 37 3.29 0.81 11.76
CA GLY A 37 3.54 1.31 13.11
C GLY A 37 2.25 1.60 13.91
N GLU A 38 1.07 1.48 13.32
CA GLU A 38 -0.21 1.57 14.05
C GLU A 38 -0.83 0.16 14.17
N PRO A 39 -1.08 -0.35 15.39
CA PRO A 39 -1.65 -1.68 15.58
C PRO A 39 -3.00 -1.83 14.89
N GLY A 40 -3.15 -2.94 14.15
CA GLY A 40 -4.39 -3.24 13.44
C GLY A 40 -4.61 -2.46 12.14
N VAL A 41 -3.64 -1.66 11.69
CA VAL A 41 -3.69 -0.91 10.44
C VAL A 41 -2.64 -1.43 9.46
N LYS A 42 -3.04 -1.70 8.21
CA LYS A 42 -2.16 -2.17 7.13
C LYS A 42 -2.16 -1.19 5.96
N MET A 43 -1.07 -1.14 5.21
CA MET A 43 -1.06 -0.45 3.92
C MET A 43 -2.08 -1.12 2.99
N GLY A 44 -2.80 -0.33 2.22
CA GLY A 44 -3.91 -0.76 1.37
C GLY A 44 -5.28 -0.80 2.05
N ASP A 45 -5.36 -0.68 3.38
CA ASP A 45 -6.65 -0.68 4.08
C ASP A 45 -7.52 0.52 3.66
N SER A 46 -8.83 0.31 3.60
CA SER A 46 -9.77 1.36 3.20
C SER A 46 -9.89 2.46 4.27
N TYR A 47 -10.20 3.69 3.85
CA TYR A 47 -10.47 4.81 4.77
C TYR A 47 -11.40 4.45 5.94
N PRO A 48 -12.62 3.91 5.72
CA PRO A 48 -13.53 3.62 6.83
C PRO A 48 -12.99 2.55 7.77
N GLN A 49 -12.27 1.55 7.27
CA GLN A 49 -11.65 0.51 8.10
C GLN A 49 -10.57 1.10 9.00
N VAL A 50 -9.64 1.88 8.45
CA VAL A 50 -8.55 2.49 9.22
C VAL A 50 -9.11 3.48 10.25
N LEU A 51 -10.07 4.32 9.85
CA LEU A 51 -10.72 5.25 10.77
C LEU A 51 -11.38 4.53 11.95
N ALA A 52 -12.10 3.44 11.69
CA ALA A 52 -12.78 2.67 12.73
C ALA A 52 -11.82 1.96 13.71
N VAL A 53 -10.62 1.59 13.26
CA VAL A 53 -9.58 1.00 14.12
C VAL A 53 -8.92 2.10 14.95
N VAL A 54 -8.44 3.17 14.30
CA VAL A 54 -7.66 4.23 14.95
C VAL A 54 -8.49 5.00 15.99
N SER A 55 -9.77 5.26 15.70
CA SER A 55 -10.64 6.06 16.57
C SER A 55 -11.00 5.39 17.90
N ARG A 56 -10.68 4.11 18.10
CA ARG A 56 -10.95 3.41 19.38
C ARG A 56 -10.11 3.95 20.53
N ASN A 57 -8.86 4.33 20.23
CA ASN A 57 -7.86 4.69 21.23
C ASN A 57 -7.17 6.02 20.95
N ASN A 58 -7.57 6.73 19.89
CA ASN A 58 -6.98 8.00 19.49
C ASN A 58 -8.08 9.04 19.27
N THR A 59 -7.73 10.30 19.47
CA THR A 59 -8.60 11.44 19.17
C THR A 59 -8.38 11.86 17.73
N VAL A 60 -9.39 11.71 16.87
CA VAL A 60 -9.33 12.24 15.51
C VAL A 60 -9.56 13.75 15.56
N THR A 61 -8.61 14.52 15.03
CA THR A 61 -8.58 15.99 15.13
C THR A 61 -8.81 16.68 13.80
N LYS A 62 -8.63 15.97 12.68
CA LYS A 62 -8.90 16.48 11.34
C LYS A 62 -9.22 15.32 10.41
N GLU A 63 -10.21 15.51 9.54
CA GLU A 63 -10.59 14.53 8.53
C GLU A 63 -10.79 15.20 7.18
N VAL A 64 -10.34 14.52 6.12
CA VAL A 64 -10.70 14.79 4.73
C VAL A 64 -11.18 13.46 4.17
N LYS A 65 -12.51 13.34 4.00
CA LYS A 65 -13.18 12.07 3.68
C LYS A 65 -12.56 11.41 2.45
N GLY A 66 -12.01 10.21 2.63
CA GLY A 66 -11.41 9.41 1.56
C GLY A 66 -9.98 9.78 1.18
N GLU A 67 -9.43 10.89 1.68
CA GLU A 67 -8.06 11.33 1.36
C GLU A 67 -7.11 11.17 2.55
N GLY A 68 -7.56 11.47 3.76
CA GLY A 68 -6.71 11.36 4.94
C GLY A 68 -7.30 11.90 6.22
N PHE A 69 -6.66 11.56 7.33
CA PHE A 69 -7.03 12.10 8.64
C PHE A 69 -5.83 12.18 9.58
N ARG A 70 -5.97 13.06 10.57
CA ARG A 70 -5.01 13.30 11.65
C ARG A 70 -5.61 12.78 12.95
N ALA A 71 -4.85 11.93 13.65
CA ALA A 71 -5.22 11.43 14.96
C ALA A 71 -4.11 11.73 15.98
N GLU A 72 -4.51 12.00 17.20
CA GLU A 72 -3.62 12.23 18.34
C GLU A 72 -3.82 11.13 19.36
N GLY A 73 -2.73 10.58 19.87
CA GLY A 73 -2.82 9.56 20.91
C GLY A 73 -1.50 8.86 21.15
N TYR A 74 -1.54 7.88 22.06
CA TYR A 74 -0.37 7.08 22.39
C TYR A 74 0.03 6.21 21.19
N SER A 75 1.33 6.18 20.88
CA SER A 75 1.90 5.26 19.90
C SER A 75 2.66 4.15 20.61
N PRO A 76 2.23 2.88 20.49
CA PRO A 76 2.96 1.74 21.06
C PRO A 76 4.37 1.59 20.46
N THR A 77 4.57 1.98 19.20
CA THR A 77 5.87 1.92 18.53
C THR A 77 6.88 2.86 19.16
N PHE A 78 6.48 4.09 19.49
CA PHE A 78 7.37 5.10 20.09
C PHE A 78 7.31 5.16 21.61
N LYS A 79 6.35 4.46 22.23
CA LYS A 79 6.05 4.51 23.67
C LYS A 79 5.81 5.94 24.20
N ASP A 80 5.15 6.75 23.38
CA ASP A 80 4.98 8.19 23.62
C ASP A 80 3.74 8.73 22.87
N CYS A 81 3.31 9.95 23.19
CA CYS A 81 2.23 10.64 22.50
C CYS A 81 2.69 11.13 21.12
N ARG A 82 1.89 10.83 20.10
CA ARG A 82 2.19 11.20 18.71
C ARG A 82 0.98 11.81 18.03
N ILE A 83 1.28 12.75 17.12
CA ILE A 83 0.36 13.11 16.05
C ILE A 83 0.60 12.10 14.93
N LYS A 84 -0.47 11.47 14.45
CA LYS A 84 -0.46 10.41 13.45
C LYS A 84 -1.21 10.90 12.22
N TYR A 85 -0.63 10.74 11.05
CA TYR A 85 -1.26 11.10 9.78
C TYR A 85 -1.44 9.86 8.92
N PHE A 86 -2.66 9.66 8.44
CA PHE A 86 -3.05 8.56 7.57
C PHE A 86 -3.46 9.14 6.22
N ILE A 87 -2.75 8.76 5.15
CA ILE A 87 -2.99 9.28 3.79
C ILE A 87 -3.44 8.14 2.88
N PHE A 88 -4.53 8.36 2.16
CA PHE A 88 -5.20 7.40 1.29
C PHE A 88 -5.12 7.85 -0.17
N GLN A 89 -5.19 6.90 -1.09
CA GLN A 89 -5.22 7.17 -2.52
C GLN A 89 -6.34 6.38 -3.20
N GLY A 90 -7.56 6.90 -3.15
CA GLY A 90 -8.72 6.32 -3.82
C GLY A 90 -8.87 4.82 -3.55
N ALA A 91 -8.98 4.03 -4.63
CA ALA A 91 -9.16 2.58 -4.55
C ALA A 91 -7.93 1.82 -4.00
N ASN A 92 -6.76 2.44 -3.98
CA ASN A 92 -5.54 1.81 -3.45
C ASN A 92 -5.51 1.81 -1.92
N GLY A 93 -6.41 2.52 -1.24
CA GLY A 93 -6.48 2.57 0.22
C GLY A 93 -5.31 3.33 0.83
N LEU A 94 -4.95 2.98 2.06
CA LEU A 94 -3.89 3.63 2.84
C LEU A 94 -2.53 3.48 2.16
N GLN A 95 -1.89 4.61 1.84
CA GLN A 95 -0.58 4.65 1.18
C GLN A 95 0.54 5.09 2.11
N ARG A 96 0.21 5.86 3.15
CA ARG A 96 1.22 6.41 4.06
C ARG A 96 0.67 6.56 5.47
N VAL A 97 1.52 6.19 6.42
CA VAL A 97 1.36 6.52 7.84
C VAL A 97 2.62 7.25 8.27
N SER A 98 2.45 8.37 8.97
CA SER A 98 3.57 9.14 9.52
C SER A 98 3.26 9.61 10.92
N PHE A 99 4.32 9.82 11.70
CA PHE A 99 4.25 10.13 13.12
C PHE A 99 5.10 11.36 13.42
N GLU A 100 4.53 12.32 14.13
CA GLU A 100 5.25 13.47 14.65
C GLU A 100 5.19 13.46 16.19
N PRO A 101 6.26 13.93 16.88
CA PRO A 101 6.20 14.19 18.32
C PRO A 101 5.01 15.10 18.68
N ALA A 102 4.37 14.82 19.80
CA ALA A 102 3.25 15.63 20.30
C ALA A 102 3.57 16.20 21.70
N PRO A 103 4.52 17.14 21.84
CA PRO A 103 4.96 17.65 23.15
C PRO A 103 3.85 18.37 23.92
N GLN A 104 2.79 18.81 23.24
CA GLN A 104 1.60 19.41 23.84
C GLN A 104 0.67 18.39 24.51
N LEU A 105 0.90 17.09 24.35
CA LEU A 105 0.09 16.02 24.93
C LEU A 105 0.83 15.37 26.10
N SER A 106 0.08 14.94 27.12
CA SER A 106 0.63 14.35 28.33
C SER A 106 0.42 12.84 28.36
N VAL A 107 1.52 12.07 28.39
CA VAL A 107 1.47 10.60 28.54
C VAL A 107 0.76 10.20 29.85
N THR A 108 0.97 10.94 30.95
CA THR A 108 0.35 10.64 32.24
C THR A 108 -1.15 10.89 32.25
N GLN A 109 -1.66 11.72 31.34
CA GLN A 109 -3.08 11.96 31.12
C GLN A 109 -3.59 11.26 29.84
N ASN A 110 -3.03 10.09 29.50
CA ASN A 110 -3.47 9.28 28.37
C ASN A 110 -3.45 10.05 27.03
N CYS A 111 -2.39 10.83 26.81
CA CYS A 111 -2.16 11.68 25.63
C CYS A 111 -3.25 12.72 25.38
N ARG A 112 -3.81 13.28 26.45
CA ARG A 112 -4.65 14.48 26.40
C ARG A 112 -3.82 15.73 26.72
N GLN A 113 -4.38 16.90 26.46
CA GLN A 113 -3.76 18.15 26.85
C GLN A 113 -3.71 18.26 28.39
N PRO A 114 -2.62 18.83 28.96
CA PRO A 114 -2.44 19.13 30.38
C PRO A 114 -3.64 19.77 31.08
#